data_AF-A0A2G9PEK2-F1
#
_entry.id   AF-A0A2G9PEK2-F1
#
_cell.length_a   1.000
_cell.length_b   1.000
_cell.length_c   1.000
_cell.angle_alpha   90.00
_cell.angle_beta   90.00
_cell.angle_gamma   90.00
#
_symmetry.space_group_name_H-M   'P 1'
#
loop_
_entity.id
_entity.type
_entity.pdbx_description
1 polymer ?
#
loop_
_entity_poly.entity_id
_entity_poly.type
_entity_poly.pdbx_seq_one_letter_code
_entity_poly.pdbx_strand_id
1 'polypeptide(L)'
;MKRHLKRQEAPKNWPITRKGSIFVIKNNSNGIPLLILLRDVMKIAQDRKEVKQAIHKKHLLICGKPVINEKKSLELFDILTLVPSKKNYRLVLSEKGKYDIEETSEKESSGKIAKILGKKSIKGKKTQINLSDGRNYISDLKCVVGDSVIIDFEKNKILKNLPIKEGSEVLITKGKYTGLKGKIMKIDHNEKMVDLDSSGKILRALIKQIMVLN
;
A
#
# COMPACT_ATOMS: atom_id res chain seq x y z
N MET A 1 15.83 20.21 -5.55
CA MET A 1 14.55 19.45 -5.52
C MET A 1 13.35 20.39 -5.56
N LYS A 2 12.38 20.19 -6.47
CA LYS A 2 11.14 21.00 -6.52
C LYS A 2 10.30 20.81 -5.25
N ARG A 3 9.83 21.90 -4.62
CA ARG A 3 9.01 21.88 -3.40
C ARG A 3 7.50 21.69 -3.67
N HIS A 4 7.06 22.04 -4.87
CA HIS A 4 5.65 22.02 -5.28
C HIS A 4 5.41 20.93 -6.33
N LEU A 5 4.18 20.42 -6.38
CA LEU A 5 3.70 19.46 -7.38
C LEU A 5 2.47 20.08 -8.07
N LYS A 6 2.53 20.25 -9.39
CA LYS A 6 1.37 20.72 -10.17
C LYS A 6 0.32 19.60 -10.22
N ARG A 7 -0.96 19.94 -10.19
CA ARG A 7 -2.06 18.96 -10.25
C ARG A 7 -2.06 18.13 -11.53
N GLN A 8 -1.64 18.75 -12.64
CA GLN A 8 -1.46 18.08 -13.93
C GLN A 8 -0.36 17.01 -13.91
N GLU A 9 0.64 17.15 -13.02
CA GLU A 9 1.76 16.22 -12.86
C GLU A 9 1.50 15.16 -11.78
N ALA A 10 0.36 15.22 -11.08
CA ALA A 10 0.03 14.23 -10.04
C ALA A 10 0.05 12.80 -10.59
N PRO A 11 0.40 11.78 -9.78
CA PRO A 11 0.32 10.39 -10.18
C PRO A 11 -1.06 9.98 -10.73
N LYS A 12 -1.10 9.14 -11.76
CA LYS A 12 -2.36 8.69 -12.39
C LYS A 12 -3.20 7.78 -11.47
N ASN A 13 -2.57 7.14 -10.49
CA ASN A 13 -3.22 6.28 -9.51
C ASN A 13 -3.96 7.07 -8.41
N TRP A 14 -3.77 8.39 -8.31
CA TRP A 14 -4.57 9.21 -7.42
C TRP A 14 -5.94 9.48 -8.07
N PRO A 15 -7.06 9.18 -7.38
CA PRO A 15 -8.42 9.38 -7.91
C PRO A 15 -8.84 10.86 -7.89
N ILE A 16 -8.01 11.75 -8.44
CA ILE A 16 -8.29 13.19 -8.53
C ILE A 16 -8.48 13.64 -9.97
N THR A 17 -9.35 14.62 -10.16
CA THR A 17 -9.52 15.31 -11.45
C THR A 17 -8.26 16.11 -11.79
N ARG A 18 -7.92 16.23 -13.09
CA ARG A 18 -6.79 17.06 -13.52
C ARG A 18 -7.08 18.56 -13.50
N LYS A 19 -8.34 18.93 -13.75
CA LYS A 19 -8.84 20.30 -13.65
C LYS A 19 -9.21 20.60 -12.19
N GLY A 20 -8.90 21.81 -11.71
CA GLY A 20 -9.11 22.23 -10.33
C GLY A 20 -7.98 23.13 -9.86
N SER A 21 -7.50 22.92 -8.63
CA SER A 21 -6.37 23.67 -8.07
C SER A 21 -5.10 23.52 -8.89
N ILE A 22 -4.30 24.59 -8.97
CA ILE A 22 -3.01 24.59 -9.71
C ILE A 22 -2.04 23.56 -9.10
N PHE A 23 -2.00 23.49 -7.77
CA PHE A 23 -1.09 22.64 -7.02
C PHE A 23 -1.83 21.56 -6.25
N VAL A 24 -1.12 20.45 -6.02
CA VAL A 24 -1.49 19.37 -5.10
C VAL A 24 -0.40 19.18 -4.08
N ILE A 25 -0.73 18.47 -3.00
CA ILE A 25 0.25 18.18 -1.98
C ILE A 25 1.29 17.21 -2.53
N LYS A 26 2.56 17.61 -2.45
CA LYS A 26 3.68 16.76 -2.81
C LYS A 26 3.97 15.78 -1.68
N ASN A 27 4.10 14.51 -2.02
CA ASN A 27 4.67 13.48 -1.16
C ASN A 27 5.97 12.93 -1.74
N ASN A 28 6.71 12.20 -0.89
CA ASN A 28 7.97 11.55 -1.25
C ASN A 28 7.83 10.02 -1.33
N SER A 29 6.63 9.48 -1.10
CA SER A 29 6.32 8.04 -1.14
C SER A 29 5.48 7.71 -2.38
N ASN A 30 5.45 6.43 -2.76
CA ASN A 30 4.61 5.92 -3.85
C ASN A 30 3.10 5.91 -3.51
N GLY A 31 2.75 6.16 -2.25
CA GLY A 31 1.38 6.16 -1.76
C GLY A 31 0.55 7.40 -2.11
N ILE A 32 -0.65 7.46 -1.53
CA ILE A 32 -1.56 8.60 -1.63
C ILE A 32 -1.47 9.48 -0.37
N PRO A 33 -1.32 10.80 -0.49
CA PRO A 33 -1.31 11.71 0.66
C PRO A 33 -2.64 11.69 1.42
N LEU A 34 -2.57 11.71 2.75
CA LEU A 34 -3.74 11.71 3.62
C LEU A 34 -4.72 12.86 3.32
N LEU A 35 -4.20 14.06 3.01
CA LEU A 35 -5.05 15.19 2.62
C LEU A 35 -5.92 14.88 1.40
N ILE A 36 -5.35 14.24 0.38
CA ILE A 36 -6.09 13.88 -0.84
C ILE A 36 -7.09 12.78 -0.52
N LEU A 37 -6.67 11.80 0.29
CA LEU A 37 -7.53 10.70 0.70
C LEU A 37 -8.79 11.20 1.44
N LEU A 38 -8.63 12.04 2.46
CA LEU A 38 -9.76 12.52 3.27
C LEU A 38 -10.69 13.48 2.52
N ARG A 39 -10.13 14.34 1.66
CA ARG A 39 -10.89 15.38 0.97
C ARG A 39 -11.46 14.93 -0.37
N ASP A 40 -10.61 14.37 -1.23
CA ASP A 40 -10.99 14.06 -2.60
C ASP A 40 -11.61 12.64 -2.71
N VAL A 41 -11.20 11.68 -1.88
CA VAL A 41 -11.69 10.28 -1.92
C VAL A 41 -12.86 10.08 -0.96
N MET A 42 -12.63 10.25 0.34
CA MET A 42 -13.65 10.00 1.36
C MET A 42 -14.66 11.14 1.49
N LYS A 43 -14.29 12.35 1.04
CA LYS A 43 -15.08 13.59 1.18
C LYS A 43 -15.53 13.88 2.62
N ILE A 44 -14.74 13.47 3.61
CA ILE A 44 -15.00 13.73 5.04
C ILE A 44 -14.54 15.13 5.42
N ALA A 45 -13.48 15.61 4.79
CA ALA A 45 -12.99 16.98 4.96
C ALA A 45 -13.27 17.79 3.69
N GLN A 46 -13.72 19.03 3.85
CA GLN A 46 -13.93 19.96 2.74
C GLN A 46 -12.62 20.67 2.38
N ASP A 47 -11.84 21.05 3.39
CA ASP A 47 -10.64 21.86 3.22
C ASP A 47 -9.39 21.27 3.90
N ARG A 48 -8.24 21.93 3.71
CA ARG A 48 -6.98 21.52 4.33
C ARG A 48 -6.93 21.87 5.82
N LYS A 49 -7.67 22.88 6.29
CA LYS A 49 -7.65 23.32 7.68
C LYS A 49 -8.30 22.26 8.57
N GLU A 50 -9.42 21.68 8.15
CA GLU A 50 -10.11 20.58 8.83
C GLU A 50 -9.20 19.36 8.99
N VAL A 51 -8.52 18.95 7.92
CA VAL A 51 -7.55 17.83 7.99
C VAL A 51 -6.45 18.14 8.99
N LYS A 52 -5.89 19.36 8.98
CA LYS A 52 -4.88 19.76 9.97
C LYS A 52 -5.44 19.73 11.39
N GLN A 53 -6.64 20.24 11.62
CA GLN A 53 -7.28 20.21 12.93
C GLN A 53 -7.49 18.77 13.41
N ALA A 54 -7.92 17.85 12.54
CA ALA A 54 -8.07 16.44 12.87
C ALA A 54 -6.72 15.78 13.25
N ILE A 55 -5.64 16.14 12.56
CA ILE A 55 -4.27 15.70 12.88
C ILE A 55 -3.84 16.25 14.26
N HIS A 56 -4.03 17.55 14.50
CA HIS A 56 -3.69 18.19 15.78
C HIS A 56 -4.45 17.58 16.96
N LYS A 57 -5.73 17.24 16.77
CA LYS A 57 -6.56 16.54 17.76
C LYS A 57 -6.24 15.03 17.88
N LYS A 58 -5.28 14.52 17.11
CA LYS A 58 -4.90 13.09 17.06
C LYS A 58 -6.07 12.15 16.72
N HIS A 59 -7.03 12.63 15.91
CA HIS A 59 -8.19 11.85 15.50
C HIS A 59 -7.91 10.81 14.42
N LEU A 60 -6.68 10.80 13.88
CA LEU A 60 -6.29 9.99 12.73
C LEU A 60 -5.08 9.13 13.10
N LEU A 61 -5.20 7.82 12.89
CA LEU A 61 -4.09 6.88 12.99
C LEU A 61 -3.86 6.21 11.64
N ILE A 62 -2.59 6.03 11.27
CA ILE A 62 -2.19 5.21 10.12
C ILE A 62 -1.43 4.01 10.67
N CYS A 63 -1.97 2.82 10.44
CA CYS A 63 -1.39 1.54 10.86
C CYS A 63 -0.99 1.56 12.35
N GLY A 64 -1.93 2.02 13.19
CA GLY A 64 -1.80 2.13 14.64
C GLY A 64 -1.00 3.34 15.16
N LYS A 65 -0.39 4.16 14.29
CA LYS A 65 0.43 5.31 14.70
C LYS A 65 -0.28 6.65 14.43
N PRO A 66 -0.22 7.61 15.37
CA PRO A 66 -0.81 8.93 15.15
C PRO A 66 -0.14 9.65 13.99
N VAL A 67 -0.96 10.29 13.17
CA VAL A 67 -0.47 11.09 12.05
C VAL A 67 0.13 12.39 12.58
N ILE A 68 1.29 12.77 12.04
CA ILE A 68 1.99 14.01 12.41
C ILE A 68 1.75 15.12 11.37
N ASN A 69 1.58 14.76 10.09
CA ASN A 69 1.53 15.72 8.99
C ASN A 69 0.55 15.24 7.89
N GLU A 70 -0.16 16.17 7.27
CA GLU A 70 -1.10 15.90 6.18
C GLU A 70 -0.44 15.38 4.89
N LYS A 71 0.88 15.58 4.76
CA LYS A 71 1.72 15.01 3.69
C LYS A 71 1.99 13.52 3.87
N LYS A 72 1.73 12.97 5.05
CA LYS A 72 1.93 11.54 5.31
C LYS A 72 1.08 10.77 4.32
N SER A 73 1.72 9.84 3.62
CA SER A 73 1.08 9.03 2.60
C SER A 73 0.72 7.68 3.16
N LEU A 74 -0.41 7.15 2.68
CA LEU A 74 -0.81 5.78 2.87
C LEU A 74 -0.37 4.97 1.65
N GLU A 75 0.22 3.82 1.90
CA GLU A 75 0.61 2.85 0.89
C GLU A 75 -0.44 1.74 0.78
N LEU A 76 -0.25 0.85 -0.18
CA LEU A 76 -1.21 -0.22 -0.43
C LEU A 76 -1.40 -1.10 0.81
N PHE A 77 -2.65 -1.40 1.14
CA PHE A 77 -3.05 -2.12 2.36
C PHE A 77 -2.72 -1.42 3.68
N ASP A 78 -2.31 -0.15 3.67
CA ASP A 78 -2.31 0.65 4.89
C ASP A 78 -3.73 0.82 5.44
N ILE A 79 -3.84 0.88 6.76
CA ILE A 79 -5.09 1.06 7.47
C ILE A 79 -5.14 2.46 8.06
N LEU A 80 -6.21 3.20 7.73
CA LEU A 80 -6.58 4.47 8.30
C LEU A 80 -7.66 4.25 9.36
N THR A 81 -7.37 4.62 10.60
CA THR A 81 -8.34 4.59 11.68
C THR A 81 -8.81 6.01 11.99
N LEU A 82 -10.12 6.20 11.97
CA LEU A 82 -10.78 7.41 12.46
C LEU A 82 -11.17 7.17 13.93
N VAL A 83 -10.41 7.77 14.86
CA VAL A 83 -10.58 7.57 16.31
C VAL A 83 -11.98 8.00 16.79
N PRO A 84 -12.53 9.17 16.41
CA PRO A 84 -13.83 9.61 16.92
C PRO A 84 -15.00 8.71 16.52
N SER A 85 -14.93 8.10 15.32
CA SER A 85 -15.99 7.25 14.81
C SER A 85 -15.73 5.75 14.99
N LYS A 86 -14.57 5.37 15.56
CA LYS A 86 -14.11 3.97 15.69
C LYS A 86 -14.18 3.18 14.37
N LYS A 87 -13.96 3.86 13.23
CA LYS A 87 -14.01 3.25 11.90
C LYS A 87 -12.61 3.01 11.37
N ASN A 88 -12.40 1.84 10.76
CA ASN A 88 -11.15 1.46 10.12
C ASN A 88 -11.35 1.31 8.63
N TYR A 89 -10.37 1.79 7.87
CA TYR A 89 -10.43 1.88 6.43
C TYR A 89 -9.13 1.37 5.84
N ARG A 90 -9.16 0.38 4.96
CA ARG A 90 -8.00 -0.17 4.28
C ARG A 90 -7.84 0.47 2.91
N LEU A 91 -6.63 0.92 2.60
CA LEU A 91 -6.30 1.40 1.27
C LEU A 91 -6.14 0.23 0.30
N VAL A 92 -6.92 0.23 -0.77
CA VAL A 92 -6.91 -0.79 -1.82
C VAL A 92 -6.65 -0.15 -3.19
N LEU A 93 -6.45 -0.99 -4.21
CA LEU A 93 -6.43 -0.56 -5.59
C LEU A 93 -7.70 -1.05 -6.28
N SER A 94 -8.43 -0.11 -6.86
CA SER A 94 -9.52 -0.40 -7.80
C SER A 94 -8.97 -1.05 -9.07
N GLU A 95 -9.78 -1.84 -9.76
CA GLU A 95 -9.47 -2.47 -11.06
C GLU A 95 -8.99 -1.47 -12.13
N LYS A 96 -9.36 -0.19 -11.99
CA LYS A 96 -8.90 0.91 -12.87
C LYS A 96 -7.48 1.42 -12.51
N GLY A 97 -6.80 0.77 -11.57
CA GLY A 97 -5.47 1.12 -11.08
C GLY A 97 -5.40 2.40 -10.24
N LYS A 98 -6.53 2.84 -9.69
CA LYS A 98 -6.61 4.00 -8.79
C LYS A 98 -6.71 3.53 -7.34
N TYR A 99 -6.15 4.32 -6.43
CA TYR A 99 -6.35 4.09 -5.00
C TYR A 99 -7.80 4.29 -4.62
N ASP A 100 -8.30 3.38 -3.81
CA ASP A 100 -9.62 3.40 -3.23
C ASP A 100 -9.55 2.93 -1.78
N ILE A 101 -10.68 2.98 -1.07
CA ILE A 101 -10.75 2.66 0.35
C ILE A 101 -11.93 1.74 0.61
N GLU A 102 -11.68 0.71 1.40
CA GLU A 102 -12.71 -0.21 1.89
C GLU A 102 -12.80 -0.15 3.41
N GLU A 103 -14.01 -0.12 3.96
CA GLU A 103 -14.22 -0.24 5.41
C GLU A 103 -13.80 -1.66 5.85
N THR A 104 -13.11 -1.76 6.98
CA THR A 104 -12.52 -3.02 7.48
C THR A 104 -12.84 -3.19 8.95
N SER A 105 -13.01 -4.45 9.38
CA SER A 105 -13.27 -4.77 10.79
C SER A 105 -12.06 -4.50 11.68
N GLU A 106 -12.27 -4.33 12.98
CA GLU A 106 -11.19 -4.09 13.94
C GLU A 106 -10.18 -5.25 13.99
N LYS A 107 -10.66 -6.50 13.87
CA LYS A 107 -9.78 -7.69 13.83
C LYS A 107 -8.82 -7.65 12.65
N GLU A 108 -9.33 -7.32 11.47
CA GLU A 108 -8.53 -7.19 10.25
C GLU A 108 -7.67 -5.92 10.21
N SER A 109 -8.00 -4.92 11.03
CA SER A 109 -7.24 -3.68 11.15
C SER A 109 -5.93 -3.84 11.94
N SER A 110 -5.76 -4.95 12.64
CA SER A 110 -4.56 -5.27 13.44
C SER A 110 -3.33 -5.58 12.57
N GLY A 111 -3.52 -5.84 11.28
CA GLY A 111 -2.42 -6.23 10.41
C GLY A 111 -2.64 -5.89 8.94
N LYS A 112 -1.56 -6.04 8.17
CA LYS A 112 -1.58 -5.81 6.72
C LYS A 112 -0.63 -6.72 5.97
N ILE A 113 -0.84 -6.79 4.67
CA ILE A 113 0.04 -7.45 3.73
C ILE A 113 1.05 -6.41 3.21
N ALA A 114 2.33 -6.74 3.20
CA ALA A 114 3.38 -5.94 2.58
C ALA A 114 4.33 -6.82 1.76
N LYS A 115 4.92 -6.27 0.71
CA LYS A 115 5.85 -7.02 -0.15
C LYS A 115 7.28 -6.90 0.36
N ILE A 116 8.04 -7.99 0.31
CA ILE A 116 9.49 -7.97 0.60
C ILE A 116 10.22 -7.39 -0.61
N LEU A 117 10.87 -6.24 -0.41
CA LEU A 117 11.70 -5.60 -1.44
C LEU A 117 13.16 -6.04 -1.36
N GLY A 118 13.65 -6.41 -0.19
CA GLY A 118 15.04 -6.75 0.00
C GLY A 118 15.30 -7.45 1.32
N LYS A 119 16.45 -8.13 1.36
CA LYS A 119 16.98 -8.80 2.53
C LYS A 119 18.43 -8.34 2.69
N LYS A 120 18.82 -7.97 3.91
CA LYS A 120 20.20 -7.58 4.22
C LYS A 120 20.69 -8.28 5.48
N SER A 121 21.84 -8.91 5.40
CA SER A 121 22.52 -9.46 6.59
C SER A 121 23.18 -8.33 7.38
N ILE A 122 22.99 -8.34 8.69
CA ILE A 122 23.53 -7.35 9.63
C ILE A 122 24.52 -8.04 10.57
N LYS A 123 25.38 -7.24 11.20
CA LYS A 123 26.28 -7.69 12.28
C LYS A 123 25.51 -8.54 13.30
N GLY A 124 26.16 -9.61 13.78
CA GLY A 124 25.56 -10.56 14.71
C GLY A 124 24.74 -11.69 14.07
N LYS A 125 25.00 -12.02 12.79
CA LYS A 125 24.31 -13.08 12.02
C LYS A 125 22.78 -12.92 11.91
N LYS A 126 22.27 -11.71 12.15
CA LYS A 126 20.84 -11.40 12.03
C LYS A 126 20.50 -10.93 10.63
N THR A 127 19.30 -11.26 10.18
CA THR A 127 18.76 -10.78 8.91
C THR A 127 17.78 -9.63 9.14
N GLN A 128 17.93 -8.56 8.36
CA GLN A 128 16.91 -7.53 8.18
C GLN A 128 16.12 -7.76 6.90
N ILE A 129 14.79 -7.71 7.02
CA ILE A 129 13.82 -7.77 5.94
C ILE A 129 13.31 -6.35 5.70
N ASN A 130 13.46 -5.87 4.47
CA ASN A 130 13.00 -4.56 4.02
C ASN A 130 11.70 -4.71 3.24
N LEU A 131 10.66 -4.00 3.67
CA LEU A 131 9.32 -4.08 3.09
C LEU A 131 9.02 -2.92 2.14
N SER A 132 7.97 -3.08 1.33
CA SER A 132 7.45 -2.06 0.41
C SER A 132 7.22 -0.72 1.07
N ASP A 133 6.73 -0.74 2.30
CA ASP A 133 6.23 0.45 2.99
C ASP A 133 7.33 1.17 3.78
N GLY A 134 8.59 0.83 3.51
CA GLY A 134 9.77 1.38 4.18
C GLY A 134 9.98 0.87 5.61
N ARG A 135 9.13 -0.04 6.11
CA ARG A 135 9.33 -0.72 7.39
C ARG A 135 10.42 -1.79 7.26
N ASN A 136 11.20 -1.93 8.32
CA ASN A 136 12.26 -2.92 8.42
C ASN A 136 12.03 -3.79 9.65
N TYR A 137 12.13 -5.10 9.47
CA TYR A 137 12.00 -6.07 10.55
C TYR A 137 13.26 -6.92 10.63
N ILE A 138 13.74 -7.18 11.85
CA ILE A 138 14.82 -8.13 12.09
C ILE A 138 14.17 -9.47 12.38
N SER A 139 14.40 -10.46 11.50
CA SER A 139 13.81 -11.79 11.63
C SER A 139 14.64 -12.81 10.87
N ASP A 140 14.73 -14.02 11.42
CA ASP A 140 15.40 -15.16 10.80
C ASP A 140 14.43 -16.02 9.97
N LEU A 141 13.24 -15.50 9.69
CA LEU A 141 12.26 -16.11 8.79
C LEU A 141 12.86 -16.42 7.41
N LYS A 142 12.62 -17.64 6.93
CA LYS A 142 12.97 -18.06 5.57
C LYS A 142 11.98 -17.44 4.57
N CYS A 143 12.32 -16.25 4.09
CA CYS A 143 11.57 -15.55 3.04
C CYS A 143 12.45 -15.24 1.83
N VAL A 144 11.83 -15.14 0.65
CA VAL A 144 12.48 -14.75 -0.61
C VAL A 144 12.10 -13.32 -0.99
N VAL A 145 12.98 -12.61 -1.70
CA VAL A 145 12.66 -11.28 -2.24
C VAL A 145 11.57 -11.42 -3.30
N GLY A 146 10.47 -10.68 -3.14
CA GLY A 146 9.29 -10.78 -3.99
C GLY A 146 8.07 -11.36 -3.26
N ASP A 147 8.28 -12.17 -2.23
CA ASP A 147 7.21 -12.71 -1.40
C ASP A 147 6.43 -11.58 -0.69
N SER A 148 5.20 -11.87 -0.31
CA SER A 148 4.43 -11.01 0.59
C SER A 148 4.52 -11.51 2.03
N VAL A 149 4.35 -10.61 2.99
CA VAL A 149 4.28 -10.96 4.41
C VAL A 149 3.07 -10.31 5.06
N ILE A 150 2.49 -11.01 6.02
CA ILE A 150 1.47 -10.46 6.92
C ILE A 150 2.18 -9.90 8.15
N ILE A 151 1.94 -8.62 8.43
CA ILE A 151 2.50 -7.88 9.55
C ILE A 151 1.40 -7.65 10.58
N ASP A 152 1.75 -7.82 11.85
CA ASP A 152 0.95 -7.42 13.00
C ASP A 152 1.45 -6.05 13.52
N PHE A 153 0.53 -5.10 13.68
CA PHE A 153 0.85 -3.76 14.18
C PHE A 153 1.02 -3.70 15.70
N GLU A 154 0.31 -4.55 16.46
CA GLU A 154 0.37 -4.58 17.93
C GLU A 154 1.69 -5.21 18.38
N LYS A 155 2.01 -6.39 17.83
CA LYS A 155 3.26 -7.09 18.14
C LYS A 155 4.45 -6.50 17.40
N ASN A 156 4.20 -5.69 16.38
CA ASN A 156 5.19 -5.13 15.47
C ASN A 156 6.16 -6.22 14.96
N LYS A 157 5.59 -7.33 14.47
CA LYS A 157 6.32 -8.52 13.99
C LYS A 157 5.68 -9.05 12.71
N ILE A 158 6.44 -9.81 11.95
CA ILE A 158 5.94 -10.58 10.80
C ILE A 158 5.28 -11.85 11.35
N LEU A 159 4.01 -12.07 11.00
CA LEU A 159 3.25 -13.25 11.41
C LEU A 159 3.45 -14.42 10.45
N LYS A 160 3.35 -14.14 9.14
CA LYS A 160 3.29 -15.17 8.10
C LYS A 160 3.99 -14.69 6.83
N ASN A 161 4.72 -15.60 6.18
CA ASN A 161 5.22 -15.41 4.81
C ASN A 161 4.23 -16.01 3.80
N LEU A 162 4.00 -15.29 2.71
CA LEU A 162 3.17 -15.67 1.58
C LEU A 162 4.08 -15.78 0.35
N PRO A 163 4.59 -17.00 0.06
CA PRO A 163 5.54 -17.20 -1.01
C PRO A 163 4.88 -17.06 -2.38
N ILE A 164 5.63 -16.57 -3.37
CA ILE A 164 5.20 -16.63 -4.76
C ILE A 164 5.28 -18.08 -5.24
N LYS A 165 4.13 -18.70 -5.48
CA LYS A 165 4.01 -20.05 -6.04
C LYS A 165 2.88 -20.14 -7.04
N GLU A 166 2.90 -21.17 -7.88
CA GLU A 166 1.76 -21.49 -8.75
C GLU A 166 0.50 -21.74 -7.91
N GLY A 167 -0.63 -21.21 -8.38
CA GLY A 167 -1.91 -21.22 -7.69
C GLY A 167 -2.12 -20.11 -6.66
N SER A 168 -1.08 -19.35 -6.26
CA SER A 168 -1.25 -18.20 -5.36
C SER A 168 -2.03 -17.08 -6.01
N GLU A 169 -2.90 -16.44 -5.23
CA GLU A 169 -3.66 -15.27 -5.62
C GLU A 169 -2.79 -14.01 -5.46
N VAL A 170 -2.79 -13.17 -6.49
CA VAL A 170 -1.98 -11.96 -6.53
C VAL A 170 -2.80 -10.76 -6.97
N LEU A 171 -2.36 -9.59 -6.49
CA LEU A 171 -2.79 -8.28 -6.97
C LEU A 171 -1.67 -7.65 -7.80
N ILE A 172 -2.01 -7.16 -8.99
CA ILE A 172 -1.08 -6.39 -9.82
C ILE A 172 -1.04 -4.96 -9.32
N THR A 173 0.11 -4.53 -8.80
CA THR A 173 0.30 -3.20 -8.18
C THR A 173 0.78 -2.13 -9.16
N LYS A 174 1.38 -2.53 -10.29
CA LYS A 174 1.96 -1.61 -11.29
C LYS A 174 1.84 -2.18 -12.70
N GLY A 175 1.82 -1.30 -13.70
CA GLY A 175 1.77 -1.67 -15.12
C GLY A 175 0.39 -1.48 -15.74
N LYS A 176 0.18 -2.10 -16.92
CA LYS A 176 -1.06 -1.95 -17.69
C LYS A 176 -2.28 -2.51 -16.96
N TYR A 177 -2.09 -3.63 -16.26
CA TYR A 177 -3.14 -4.39 -15.57
C TYR A 177 -3.24 -4.06 -14.07
N THR A 178 -2.81 -2.85 -13.67
CA THR A 178 -2.82 -2.44 -12.25
C THR A 178 -4.22 -2.50 -11.66
N GLY A 179 -4.37 -3.11 -10.49
CA GLY A 179 -5.65 -3.26 -9.78
C GLY A 179 -6.36 -4.58 -10.04
N LEU A 180 -5.94 -5.35 -11.05
CA LEU A 180 -6.52 -6.67 -11.31
C LEU A 180 -5.96 -7.71 -10.33
N LYS A 181 -6.86 -8.59 -9.88
CA LYS A 181 -6.54 -9.79 -9.10
C LYS A 181 -6.57 -11.01 -10.01
N GLY A 182 -5.72 -11.98 -9.73
CA GLY A 182 -5.66 -13.22 -10.51
C GLY A 182 -4.82 -14.28 -9.82
N LYS A 183 -4.89 -15.51 -10.32
CA LYS A 183 -4.09 -16.63 -9.82
C LYS A 183 -2.87 -16.84 -10.71
N ILE A 184 -1.73 -17.16 -10.09
CA ILE A 184 -0.52 -17.52 -10.83
C ILE A 184 -0.72 -18.88 -11.51
N MET A 185 -0.61 -18.91 -12.83
CA MET A 185 -0.59 -20.17 -13.59
C MET A 185 0.83 -20.67 -13.79
N LYS A 186 1.74 -19.79 -14.23
CA LYS A 186 3.11 -20.14 -14.56
C LYS A 186 4.06 -19.02 -14.19
N ILE A 187 5.23 -19.39 -13.66
CA ILE A 187 6.31 -18.45 -13.31
C ILE A 187 7.49 -18.71 -14.23
N ASP A 188 7.89 -17.68 -14.98
CA ASP A 188 9.12 -17.71 -15.77
C ASP A 188 10.24 -16.98 -15.01
N HIS A 189 11.18 -17.74 -14.48
CA HIS A 189 12.31 -17.20 -13.72
C HIS A 189 13.36 -16.51 -14.60
N ASN A 190 13.47 -16.90 -15.87
CA ASN A 190 14.48 -16.32 -16.79
C ASN A 190 14.08 -14.90 -17.18
N GLU A 191 12.82 -14.71 -17.55
CA GLU A 191 12.29 -13.39 -17.92
C GLU A 191 11.74 -12.59 -16.72
N LYS A 192 11.67 -13.20 -15.53
CA LYS A 192 11.04 -12.65 -14.33
C LYS A 192 9.59 -12.24 -14.58
N MET A 193 8.87 -13.05 -15.37
CA MET A 193 7.48 -12.85 -15.75
C MET A 193 6.59 -13.91 -15.10
N VAL A 194 5.31 -13.56 -14.97
CA VAL A 194 4.27 -14.43 -14.44
C VAL A 194 3.05 -14.32 -15.35
N ASP A 195 2.51 -15.48 -15.70
CA ASP A 195 1.23 -15.60 -16.37
C ASP A 195 0.14 -15.79 -15.31
N LEU A 196 -0.85 -14.90 -15.34
CA LEU A 196 -1.93 -14.80 -14.38
C LEU A 196 -3.24 -15.10 -15.07
N ASP A 197 -4.07 -15.95 -14.45
CA ASP A 197 -5.48 -16.07 -14.83
C ASP A 197 -6.32 -15.08 -14.03
N SER A 198 -6.96 -14.14 -14.74
CA SER A 198 -7.92 -13.19 -14.19
C SER A 198 -9.22 -13.34 -14.96
N SER A 199 -10.21 -13.97 -14.33
CA SER A 199 -11.55 -14.18 -14.88
C SER A 199 -11.57 -14.80 -16.29
N GLY A 200 -10.69 -15.78 -16.55
CA GLY A 200 -10.60 -16.50 -17.82
C GLY A 200 -9.72 -15.83 -18.88
N LYS A 201 -9.02 -14.73 -18.54
CA LYS A 201 -8.04 -14.09 -19.41
C LYS A 201 -6.63 -14.28 -18.85
N ILE A 202 -5.73 -14.73 -19.71
CA ILE A 202 -4.30 -14.85 -19.40
C ILE A 202 -3.65 -13.47 -19.52
N LEU A 203 -3.10 -12.99 -18.40
CA LEU A 203 -2.40 -11.71 -18.29
C LEU A 203 -0.93 -11.97 -17.95
N ARG A 204 -0.03 -11.34 -18.69
CA ARG A 204 1.41 -11.41 -18.41
C ARG A 204 1.86 -10.17 -17.65
N ALA A 205 2.53 -10.36 -16.53
CA ALA A 205 3.06 -9.29 -15.69
C ALA A 205 4.45 -9.63 -15.14
N LEU A 206 5.22 -8.62 -14.73
CA LEU A 206 6.53 -8.85 -14.11
C LEU A 206 6.37 -9.26 -12.64
N ILE A 207 7.25 -10.16 -12.15
CA ILE A 207 7.30 -10.56 -10.72
C ILE A 207 7.42 -9.35 -9.79
N LYS A 208 8.11 -8.29 -10.24
CA LYS A 208 8.24 -7.06 -9.43
C LYS A 208 6.92 -6.30 -9.25
N GLN A 209 5.96 -6.48 -10.16
CA GLN A 209 4.70 -5.74 -10.21
C GLN A 209 3.56 -6.43 -9.44
N ILE A 210 3.68 -7.71 -9.12
CA ILE A 210 2.65 -8.47 -8.40
C ILE A 210 2.85 -8.41 -6.89
N MET A 211 1.79 -8.66 -6.14
CA MET A 211 1.82 -8.79 -4.68
C MET A 211 0.93 -9.96 -4.29
N VAL A 212 1.48 -10.93 -3.56
CA VAL A 212 0.77 -12.14 -3.14
C VAL A 212 -0.21 -11.83 -2.03
N LEU A 213 -1.42 -12.36 -2.14
CA LEU A 213 -2.50 -12.20 -1.17
C LEU A 213 -2.71 -13.46 -0.31
N ASN A 214 -2.40 -14.66 -0.84
CA ASN A 214 -2.53 -15.94 -0.11
C ASN A 214 -1.47 -17.01 -0.44
#